data_AF-A0A923CII1-F1
#
_entry.id   AF-A0A923CII1-F1
#
_cell.length_a   1.000
_cell.length_b   1.000
_cell.length_c   1.000
_cell.angle_alpha   90.00
_cell.angle_beta   90.00
_cell.angle_gamma   90.00
#
_symmetry.space_group_name_H-M   'P 1'
#
loop_
_entity.id
_entity.type
_entity.pdbx_description
1 polymer ?
#
loop_
_entity_poly.entity_id
_entity_poly.type
_entity_poly.pdbx_seq_one_letter_code
_entity_poly.pdbx_strand_id
1 'polypeptide(L)'
;MLSNVRQPLHILFLASVMLLVASDPVVSANRTFTGPGNFSDATKWSGSSIPNAGDNLWIRGTCTFDNAANSLAYGALDVGHTVAGTLNWPVGGTNTLNVTDVSSTNAGSAIDMTNGGTLQIRTSWTTTNQTFTPGTGTITFAGTQTMPAAISTYNNLTINIAAGTVTFGVGTTVNGNLLISAGTLSVGASNFVLNAKGNFTNNAGFTQGSGTVTLNGTTAQAVGGTTSTAFNNLTISNTSATVSANTNFSVGGTLTVNGSAVLNPAAAVVISGSGTLTGSGTVKVTRTAATADFASQYTITAKTLTNLTVDYDATAAQTVNELNYFNLTVSGNRGSATVTLASGTVGISGTFTLNATNVVYATSGNTVDFNGSGAQTITAFNYNNLTVSATRVTNNITWSSSSTIGIADVLGLTATFTSGSHITTGSTIDYNGASAQSITATSAKFSYYHLILSNTGAKSISSPVTATGNMTVNAGASVTVVPGVTLQVNGDIGNAGTITNNGIINAGN
;
A
#
# COMPACT_ATOMS: atom_id res chain seq x y z
N MET A 1 -0.14 84.98 -39.69
CA MET A 1 -0.45 83.82 -40.54
C MET A 1 -0.44 82.57 -39.66
N LEU A 2 -1.52 81.77 -39.75
CA LEU A 2 -1.77 80.44 -39.16
C LEU A 2 -1.78 80.36 -37.62
N SER A 3 -2.93 80.36 -36.94
CA SER A 3 -3.89 79.24 -36.70
C SER A 3 -3.27 78.01 -36.04
N ASN A 4 -3.62 77.74 -34.78
CA ASN A 4 -4.09 76.41 -34.38
C ASN A 4 -4.86 76.43 -33.05
N VAL A 5 -5.92 75.62 -33.08
CA VAL A 5 -7.12 75.61 -32.25
C VAL A 5 -6.90 74.79 -30.97
N ARG A 6 -7.50 75.24 -29.86
CA ARG A 6 -7.70 74.47 -28.61
C ARG A 6 -8.77 73.40 -28.82
N GLN A 7 -8.58 72.19 -28.28
CA GLN A 7 -9.68 71.38 -27.71
C GLN A 7 -9.21 70.52 -26.52
N PRO A 8 -10.01 70.42 -25.44
CA PRO A 8 -9.77 69.53 -24.32
C PRO A 8 -10.45 68.16 -24.51
N LEU A 9 -9.74 67.12 -24.08
CA LEU A 9 -10.14 65.72 -24.09
C LEU A 9 -11.31 65.47 -23.13
N HIS A 10 -12.51 65.22 -23.67
CA HIS A 10 -13.64 64.65 -22.93
C HIS A 10 -13.51 63.11 -22.94
N ILE A 11 -13.36 62.52 -21.76
CA ILE A 11 -13.45 61.07 -21.55
C ILE A 11 -14.94 60.71 -21.53
N LEU A 12 -15.39 60.03 -22.59
CA LEU A 12 -16.75 59.50 -22.72
C LEU A 12 -16.78 58.07 -22.15
N PHE A 13 -17.52 57.87 -21.04
CA PHE A 13 -17.86 56.54 -20.53
C PHE A 13 -18.86 55.89 -21.49
N LEU A 14 -18.45 54.86 -22.23
CA LEU A 14 -19.34 54.02 -23.03
C LEU A 14 -19.90 52.91 -22.13
N ALA A 15 -21.13 53.08 -21.64
CA ALA A 15 -21.88 52.00 -21.02
C ALA A 15 -22.36 51.04 -22.12
N SER A 16 -21.67 49.90 -22.28
CA SER A 16 -22.19 48.78 -23.07
C SER A 16 -23.44 48.24 -22.40
N VAL A 17 -24.60 48.57 -22.96
CA VAL A 17 -25.85 47.84 -22.72
C VAL A 17 -25.66 46.43 -23.28
N MET A 18 -25.26 45.50 -22.41
CA MET A 18 -25.34 44.08 -22.70
C MET A 18 -26.83 43.74 -22.70
N LEU A 19 -27.43 43.69 -23.88
CA LEU A 19 -28.75 43.12 -24.07
C LEU A 19 -28.66 41.65 -23.67
N LEU A 20 -29.07 41.37 -22.43
CA LEU A 20 -29.36 40.03 -21.98
C LEU A 20 -30.54 39.56 -22.82
N VAL A 21 -30.26 38.90 -23.94
CA VAL A 21 -31.23 38.01 -24.55
C VAL A 21 -31.40 36.91 -23.50
N ALA A 22 -32.40 37.07 -22.64
CA ALA A 22 -32.99 35.92 -21.99
C ALA A 22 -33.43 35.03 -23.16
N SER A 23 -32.65 34.01 -23.47
CA SER A 23 -33.17 32.89 -24.24
C SER A 23 -34.43 32.48 -23.49
N ASP A 24 -35.57 32.48 -24.17
CA ASP A 24 -36.78 31.82 -23.66
C ASP A 24 -36.36 30.51 -23.01
N PRO A 25 -36.93 30.11 -21.86
CA PRO A 25 -36.63 28.81 -21.29
C PRO A 25 -36.84 27.81 -22.42
N VAL A 26 -35.75 27.18 -22.89
CA VAL A 26 -35.83 26.16 -23.93
C VAL A 26 -36.72 25.09 -23.34
N VAL A 27 -37.99 25.09 -23.74
CA VAL A 27 -38.94 24.08 -23.31
C VAL A 27 -38.35 22.78 -23.82
N SER A 28 -37.94 21.92 -22.89
CA SER A 28 -37.32 20.64 -23.17
C SER A 28 -38.23 19.86 -24.12
N ALA A 29 -37.86 19.74 -25.40
CA ALA A 29 -38.68 18.96 -26.32
C ALA A 29 -38.49 17.49 -25.98
N ASN A 30 -39.58 16.75 -25.92
CA ASN A 30 -39.52 15.30 -25.73
C ASN A 30 -39.21 14.64 -27.06
N ARG A 31 -38.04 14.02 -27.19
CA ARG A 31 -37.56 13.36 -28.40
C ARG A 31 -37.63 11.86 -28.19
N THR A 32 -38.43 11.17 -29.00
CA THR A 32 -38.58 9.72 -28.95
C THR A 32 -37.69 9.05 -29.97
N PHE A 33 -36.78 8.19 -29.52
CA PHE A 33 -36.04 7.26 -30.35
C PHE A 33 -36.83 5.96 -30.52
N THR A 34 -36.93 5.46 -31.76
CA THR A 34 -37.53 4.15 -32.05
C THR A 34 -36.50 3.22 -32.68
N GLY A 35 -36.00 2.28 -31.89
CA GLY A 35 -35.00 1.29 -32.28
C GLY A 35 -35.57 0.05 -32.98
N PRO A 36 -34.69 -0.86 -33.44
CA PRO A 36 -33.24 -0.83 -33.23
C PRO A 36 -32.51 0.19 -34.12
N GLY A 37 -31.39 0.73 -33.65
CA GLY A 37 -30.49 1.58 -34.44
C GLY A 37 -29.51 2.41 -33.61
N ASN A 38 -28.84 3.33 -34.30
CA ASN A 38 -27.86 4.24 -33.72
C ASN A 38 -28.48 5.58 -33.33
N PHE A 39 -28.01 6.20 -32.25
CA PHE A 39 -28.44 7.51 -31.78
C PHE A 39 -28.23 8.59 -32.85
N SER A 40 -27.14 8.49 -33.63
CA SER A 40 -26.80 9.41 -34.71
C SER A 40 -27.75 9.36 -35.93
N ASP A 41 -28.60 8.34 -36.05
CA ASP A 41 -29.57 8.23 -37.14
C ASP A 41 -30.78 9.14 -36.87
N ALA A 42 -30.78 10.31 -37.53
CA ALA A 42 -31.85 11.31 -37.42
C ALA A 42 -33.24 10.74 -37.73
N THR A 43 -33.34 9.72 -38.59
CA THR A 43 -34.63 9.12 -38.99
C THR A 43 -35.28 8.31 -37.87
N LYS A 44 -34.50 7.92 -36.85
CA LYS A 44 -34.98 7.17 -35.67
C LYS A 44 -35.63 8.05 -34.62
N TRP A 45 -35.51 9.37 -34.73
CA TRP A 45 -36.06 10.33 -33.77
C TRP A 45 -37.38 10.93 -34.23
N SER A 46 -38.29 11.16 -33.28
CA SER A 46 -39.51 11.93 -33.51
C SER A 46 -39.18 13.30 -34.09
N GLY A 47 -39.67 13.61 -35.30
CA GLY A 47 -39.34 14.84 -36.03
C GLY A 47 -38.15 14.73 -36.98
N SER A 48 -37.60 13.52 -37.19
CA SER A 48 -36.54 13.22 -38.18
C SER A 48 -35.27 14.08 -38.05
N SER A 49 -34.89 14.42 -36.82
CA SER A 49 -33.67 15.17 -36.51
C SER A 49 -33.01 14.70 -35.21
N ILE A 50 -31.69 14.90 -35.07
CA ILE A 50 -30.98 14.55 -33.85
C ILE A 50 -31.41 15.52 -32.73
N PRO A 51 -31.61 15.05 -31.47
CA PRO A 51 -31.91 15.90 -30.33
C PRO A 51 -30.85 16.98 -30.08
N ASN A 52 -31.29 18.16 -29.63
CA ASN A 52 -30.42 19.29 -29.27
C ASN A 52 -30.17 19.34 -27.76
N ALA A 53 -29.30 20.26 -27.32
CA ALA A 53 -29.12 20.54 -25.90
C ALA A 53 -30.47 20.91 -25.24
N GLY A 54 -30.71 20.37 -24.04
CA GLY A 54 -31.95 20.56 -23.29
C GLY A 54 -33.11 19.63 -23.65
N ASP A 55 -33.07 18.94 -24.80
CA ASP A 55 -34.11 17.99 -25.19
C ASP A 55 -34.13 16.77 -24.27
N ASN A 56 -35.33 16.30 -23.92
CA ASN A 56 -35.52 15.04 -23.20
C ASN A 56 -35.43 13.87 -24.19
N LEU A 57 -34.84 12.76 -23.75
CA LEU A 57 -34.57 11.57 -24.56
C LEU A 57 -35.45 10.42 -24.07
N TRP A 58 -36.35 9.94 -24.94
CA TRP A 58 -37.20 8.79 -24.67
C TRP A 58 -36.80 7.64 -25.59
N ILE A 59 -36.20 6.59 -25.02
CA ILE A 59 -35.69 5.46 -25.79
C ILE A 59 -36.73 4.34 -25.81
N ARG A 60 -37.17 3.95 -27.02
CA ARG A 60 -38.03 2.79 -27.28
C ARG A 60 -37.26 1.79 -28.14
N GLY A 61 -37.18 0.53 -27.73
CA GLY A 61 -36.32 -0.46 -28.39
C GLY A 61 -34.82 -0.19 -28.15
N THR A 62 -33.96 -0.81 -28.97
CA THR A 62 -32.50 -0.75 -28.77
C THR A 62 -31.87 0.48 -29.43
N CYS A 63 -31.20 1.32 -28.65
CA CYS A 63 -30.44 2.49 -29.10
C CYS A 63 -28.96 2.32 -28.78
N THR A 64 -28.12 2.40 -29.81
CA THR A 64 -26.66 2.47 -29.66
C THR A 64 -26.20 3.92 -29.67
N PHE A 65 -25.69 4.41 -28.53
CA PHE A 65 -25.16 5.75 -28.39
C PHE A 65 -23.77 5.87 -29.04
N ASP A 66 -23.78 6.21 -30.33
CA ASP A 66 -22.60 6.43 -31.16
C ASP A 66 -22.32 7.91 -31.43
N ASN A 67 -23.11 8.81 -30.84
CA ASN A 67 -23.09 10.23 -31.19
C ASN A 67 -21.74 10.88 -30.90
N ALA A 68 -21.16 11.52 -31.92
CA ALA A 68 -19.88 12.21 -31.85
C ALA A 68 -19.94 13.56 -31.10
N ALA A 69 -21.13 14.14 -30.89
CA ALA A 69 -21.33 15.34 -30.07
C ALA A 69 -21.13 15.01 -28.58
N ASN A 70 -19.87 14.82 -28.21
CA ASN A 70 -19.46 14.36 -26.90
C ASN A 70 -19.87 15.38 -25.81
N SER A 71 -20.58 14.91 -24.79
CA SER A 71 -20.97 15.73 -23.62
C SER A 71 -22.01 16.84 -23.87
N LEU A 72 -22.77 16.81 -24.98
CA LEU A 72 -23.92 17.70 -25.14
C LEU A 72 -24.91 17.50 -23.98
N ALA A 73 -25.33 18.59 -23.33
CA ALA A 73 -26.19 18.53 -22.15
C ALA A 73 -27.66 18.34 -22.55
N TYR A 74 -28.11 17.09 -22.56
CA TYR A 74 -29.51 16.72 -22.77
C TYR A 74 -30.33 16.84 -21.48
N GLY A 75 -31.65 16.89 -21.61
CA GLY A 75 -32.62 16.84 -20.52
C GLY A 75 -32.71 15.46 -19.86
N ALA A 76 -33.91 15.05 -19.45
CA ALA A 76 -34.16 13.76 -18.84
C ALA A 76 -34.05 12.61 -19.85
N LEU A 77 -33.48 11.48 -19.44
CA LEU A 77 -33.41 10.23 -20.19
C LEU A 77 -34.38 9.21 -19.58
N ASP A 78 -35.38 8.80 -20.36
CA ASP A 78 -36.27 7.66 -20.06
C ASP A 78 -35.90 6.50 -20.99
N VAL A 79 -35.22 5.48 -20.46
CA VAL A 79 -34.91 4.25 -21.20
C VAL A 79 -36.06 3.28 -20.97
N GLY A 80 -36.94 3.13 -21.95
CA GLY A 80 -38.15 2.32 -21.80
C GLY A 80 -39.45 3.10 -21.87
N HIS A 81 -39.55 4.14 -22.70
CA HIS A 81 -40.76 4.97 -22.71
C HIS A 81 -41.94 4.25 -23.37
N THR A 82 -42.93 3.80 -22.60
CA THR A 82 -44.13 3.01 -23.04
C THR A 82 -43.85 1.66 -23.72
N VAL A 83 -42.59 1.39 -24.11
CA VAL A 83 -42.09 0.13 -24.70
C VAL A 83 -40.70 -0.08 -24.11
N ALA A 84 -40.36 -1.32 -23.73
CA ALA A 84 -39.05 -1.63 -23.17
C ALA A 84 -37.93 -1.15 -24.11
N GLY A 85 -36.90 -0.54 -23.52
CA GLY A 85 -35.78 0.05 -24.24
C GLY A 85 -34.45 -0.49 -23.77
N THR A 86 -33.47 -0.55 -24.66
CA THR A 86 -32.08 -0.83 -24.28
C THR A 86 -31.19 0.28 -24.79
N LEU A 87 -30.49 0.96 -23.89
CA LEU A 87 -29.43 1.89 -24.26
C LEU A 87 -28.08 1.18 -24.14
N ASN A 88 -27.27 1.19 -25.21
CA ASN A 88 -25.92 0.65 -25.19
C ASN A 88 -24.93 1.54 -25.93
N TRP A 89 -23.65 1.17 -25.90
CA TRP A 89 -22.56 1.85 -26.60
C TRP A 89 -21.90 0.94 -27.64
N PRO A 90 -21.28 1.52 -28.69
CA PRO A 90 -20.39 0.79 -29.60
C PRO A 90 -19.22 0.16 -28.84
N VAL A 91 -18.67 -0.95 -29.37
CA VAL A 91 -17.48 -1.61 -28.81
C VAL A 91 -16.31 -0.63 -28.75
N GLY A 92 -15.73 -0.46 -27.56
CA GLY A 92 -14.66 0.52 -27.33
C GLY A 92 -15.13 1.96 -27.32
N GLY A 93 -16.45 2.20 -27.20
CA GLY A 93 -17.03 3.54 -27.21
C GLY A 93 -16.46 4.41 -26.10
N THR A 94 -16.06 5.63 -26.45
CA THR A 94 -15.56 6.64 -25.50
C THR A 94 -16.52 7.84 -25.37
N ASN A 95 -17.68 7.76 -26.02
CA ASN A 95 -18.67 8.83 -26.07
C ASN A 95 -19.36 9.03 -24.70
N THR A 96 -19.55 10.28 -24.32
CA THR A 96 -20.23 10.71 -23.11
C THR A 96 -21.65 11.15 -23.42
N LEU A 97 -22.63 10.42 -22.90
CA LEU A 97 -24.02 10.86 -22.83
C LEU A 97 -24.22 11.66 -21.55
N ASN A 98 -24.52 12.96 -21.66
CA ASN A 98 -24.70 13.86 -20.53
C ASN A 98 -26.18 14.25 -20.39
N VAL A 99 -26.82 13.80 -19.32
CA VAL A 99 -28.28 13.93 -19.10
C VAL A 99 -28.57 14.53 -17.73
N THR A 100 -29.75 15.15 -17.58
CA THR A 100 -30.21 15.67 -16.27
C THR A 100 -30.49 14.49 -15.34
N ASP A 101 -31.49 13.69 -15.68
CA ASP A 101 -31.95 12.52 -14.91
C ASP A 101 -31.98 11.25 -15.76
N VAL A 102 -31.92 10.09 -15.11
CA VAL A 102 -32.11 8.78 -15.74
C VAL A 102 -33.28 8.05 -15.08
N SER A 103 -34.20 7.53 -15.89
CA SER A 103 -35.33 6.71 -15.43
C SER A 103 -35.73 5.65 -16.47
N SER A 104 -36.69 4.80 -16.09
CA SER A 104 -37.42 3.90 -16.98
C SER A 104 -38.88 3.87 -16.56
N THR A 105 -39.79 4.08 -17.52
CA THR A 105 -41.24 3.93 -17.27
C THR A 105 -41.78 2.54 -17.59
N ASN A 106 -41.05 1.69 -18.30
CA ASN A 106 -41.50 0.35 -18.69
C ASN A 106 -40.55 -0.76 -18.25
N ALA A 107 -41.12 -1.82 -17.67
CA ALA A 107 -40.39 -2.98 -17.17
C ALA A 107 -39.63 -3.70 -18.30
N GLY A 108 -38.47 -4.28 -17.94
CA GLY A 108 -37.58 -4.97 -18.89
C GLY A 108 -36.64 -4.05 -19.66
N SER A 109 -36.58 -2.76 -19.31
CA SER A 109 -35.64 -1.83 -19.92
C SER A 109 -34.23 -1.96 -19.33
N ALA A 110 -33.21 -1.58 -20.09
CA ALA A 110 -31.82 -1.82 -19.72
C ALA A 110 -30.89 -0.68 -20.15
N ILE A 111 -29.90 -0.39 -19.30
CA ILE A 111 -28.69 0.33 -19.68
C ILE A 111 -27.55 -0.68 -19.69
N ASP A 112 -26.99 -0.95 -20.86
CA ASP A 112 -25.91 -1.92 -21.07
C ASP A 112 -24.62 -1.24 -21.53
N MET A 113 -23.66 -1.14 -20.61
CA MET A 113 -22.35 -0.57 -20.84
C MET A 113 -21.26 -1.62 -21.05
N THR A 114 -21.62 -2.86 -21.43
CA THR A 114 -20.65 -3.95 -21.76
C THR A 114 -19.51 -3.45 -22.64
N ASN A 115 -19.85 -2.65 -23.63
CA ASN A 115 -18.96 -2.17 -24.68
C ASN A 115 -18.23 -0.86 -24.37
N GLY A 116 -18.51 -0.20 -23.24
CA GLY A 116 -17.85 1.03 -22.82
C GLY A 116 -18.80 2.21 -22.70
N GLY A 117 -18.30 3.40 -23.05
CA GLY A 117 -19.04 4.66 -22.97
C GLY A 117 -18.96 5.34 -21.60
N THR A 118 -19.41 6.59 -21.58
CA THR A 118 -19.64 7.33 -20.33
C THR A 118 -21.10 7.76 -20.25
N LEU A 119 -21.75 7.50 -19.12
CA LEU A 119 -23.05 8.08 -18.77
C LEU A 119 -22.84 9.10 -17.65
N GLN A 120 -23.06 10.38 -17.96
CA GLN A 120 -22.98 11.48 -17.01
C GLN A 120 -24.38 11.92 -16.59
N ILE A 121 -24.60 11.98 -15.28
CA ILE A 121 -25.91 12.22 -14.64
C ILE A 121 -25.79 13.44 -13.75
N ARG A 122 -26.65 14.45 -13.96
CA ARG A 122 -26.54 15.76 -13.31
C ARG A 122 -27.49 15.98 -12.14
N THR A 123 -28.51 15.15 -11.92
CA THR A 123 -29.43 15.30 -10.80
C THR A 123 -29.86 14.00 -10.15
N SER A 124 -30.42 13.03 -10.88
CA SER A 124 -30.89 11.80 -10.25
C SER A 124 -30.89 10.59 -11.18
N TRP A 125 -30.84 9.39 -10.59
CA TRP A 125 -31.02 8.14 -11.31
C TRP A 125 -32.03 7.27 -10.54
N THR A 126 -33.18 7.03 -11.16
CA THR A 126 -34.22 6.13 -10.65
C THR A 126 -34.15 4.83 -11.43
N THR A 127 -33.93 3.71 -10.73
CA THR A 127 -33.71 2.39 -11.36
C THR A 127 -34.95 1.51 -11.43
N THR A 128 -36.12 2.02 -11.04
CA THR A 128 -37.40 1.31 -11.22
C THR A 128 -37.53 0.89 -12.68
N ASN A 129 -37.93 -0.36 -12.92
CA ASN A 129 -38.14 -0.91 -14.27
C ASN A 129 -36.87 -0.99 -15.15
N GLN A 130 -35.67 -0.84 -14.59
CA GLN A 130 -34.42 -0.80 -15.35
C GLN A 130 -33.37 -1.75 -14.76
N THR A 131 -32.70 -2.53 -15.62
CA THR A 131 -31.45 -3.22 -15.28
C THR A 131 -30.24 -2.42 -15.72
N PHE A 132 -29.14 -2.50 -14.97
CA PHE A 132 -27.87 -1.88 -15.32
C PHE A 132 -26.76 -2.91 -15.42
N THR A 133 -26.08 -2.95 -16.57
CA THR A 133 -24.87 -3.76 -16.79
C THR A 133 -23.67 -2.83 -16.92
N PRO A 134 -22.74 -2.81 -15.93
CA PRO A 134 -21.66 -1.83 -15.90
C PRO A 134 -20.58 -2.04 -16.96
N GLY A 135 -20.36 -3.30 -17.37
CA GLY A 135 -19.46 -3.63 -18.47
C GLY A 135 -18.05 -3.05 -18.35
N THR A 136 -17.62 -2.34 -19.39
CA THR A 136 -16.37 -1.56 -19.39
C THR A 136 -16.60 -0.05 -19.29
N GLY A 137 -17.86 0.38 -19.07
CA GLY A 137 -18.27 1.78 -19.06
C GLY A 137 -17.82 2.59 -17.86
N THR A 138 -18.14 3.88 -17.92
CA THR A 138 -17.90 4.87 -16.86
C THR A 138 -19.21 5.56 -16.48
N ILE A 139 -19.53 5.59 -15.19
CA ILE A 139 -20.59 6.46 -14.67
C ILE A 139 -19.94 7.72 -14.10
N THR A 140 -20.44 8.88 -14.49
CA THR A 140 -20.05 10.18 -13.94
C THR A 140 -21.24 10.81 -13.23
N PHE A 141 -21.14 10.99 -11.91
CA PHE A 141 -22.10 11.81 -11.17
C PHE A 141 -21.61 13.26 -11.14
N ALA A 142 -22.42 14.15 -11.71
CA ALA A 142 -22.14 15.58 -11.89
C ALA A 142 -23.15 16.48 -11.14
N GLY A 143 -23.93 15.89 -10.24
CA GLY A 143 -24.93 16.57 -9.40
C GLY A 143 -24.95 16.06 -7.97
N THR A 144 -25.53 16.85 -7.06
CA THR A 144 -25.71 16.44 -5.66
C THR A 144 -26.82 15.40 -5.61
N GLN A 145 -26.49 14.18 -5.20
CA GLN A 145 -27.45 13.07 -5.19
C GLN A 145 -27.01 11.91 -4.31
N THR A 146 -27.96 11.03 -4.00
CA THR A 146 -27.64 9.68 -3.51
C THR A 146 -27.60 8.72 -4.70
N MET A 147 -26.56 7.90 -4.78
CA MET A 147 -26.48 6.85 -5.82
C MET A 147 -27.63 5.84 -5.64
N PRO A 148 -28.12 5.22 -6.72
CA PRO A 148 -29.23 4.27 -6.61
C PRO A 148 -28.89 3.08 -5.71
N ALA A 149 -29.72 2.82 -4.70
CA ALA A 149 -29.50 1.71 -3.77
C ALA A 149 -29.57 0.31 -4.43
N ALA A 150 -30.19 0.22 -5.61
CA ALA A 150 -30.26 -1.01 -6.39
C ALA A 150 -28.98 -1.32 -7.19
N ILE A 151 -28.05 -0.35 -7.31
CA ILE A 151 -26.79 -0.53 -8.06
C ILE A 151 -25.65 -0.61 -7.05
N SER A 152 -25.16 -1.83 -6.84
CA SER A 152 -24.01 -2.10 -5.97
C SER A 152 -22.66 -2.17 -6.72
N THR A 153 -22.68 -2.13 -8.05
CA THR A 153 -21.46 -2.30 -8.87
C THR A 153 -21.40 -1.32 -10.02
N TYR A 154 -20.24 -0.67 -10.16
CA TYR A 154 -19.85 0.14 -11.30
C TYR A 154 -18.57 -0.42 -11.90
N ASN A 155 -18.33 -0.18 -13.19
CA ASN A 155 -17.02 -0.46 -13.76
C ASN A 155 -16.05 0.68 -13.42
N ASN A 156 -16.10 1.82 -14.10
CA ASN A 156 -15.45 3.04 -13.65
C ASN A 156 -16.48 3.99 -13.03
N LEU A 157 -16.07 4.73 -12.00
CA LEU A 157 -16.91 5.69 -11.30
C LEU A 157 -16.17 7.03 -11.15
N THR A 158 -16.79 8.09 -11.65
CA THR A 158 -16.26 9.45 -11.56
C THR A 158 -17.23 10.34 -10.80
N ILE A 159 -16.72 11.11 -9.84
CA ILE A 159 -17.43 12.21 -9.21
C ILE A 159 -16.85 13.50 -9.75
N ASN A 160 -17.67 14.29 -10.43
CA ASN A 160 -17.24 15.53 -11.06
C ASN A 160 -18.33 16.60 -10.94
N ILE A 161 -18.48 17.11 -9.72
CA ILE A 161 -19.44 18.16 -9.40
C ILE A 161 -18.70 19.40 -8.90
N ALA A 162 -19.06 20.58 -9.40
CA ALA A 162 -18.40 21.84 -9.03
C ALA A 162 -18.47 22.12 -7.53
N ALA A 163 -19.63 21.87 -6.91
CA ALA A 163 -19.84 21.92 -5.47
C ALA A 163 -21.00 20.99 -5.07
N GLY A 164 -20.85 20.31 -3.94
CA GLY A 164 -21.86 19.40 -3.40
C GLY A 164 -21.35 17.98 -3.18
N THR A 165 -22.27 17.09 -2.82
CA THR A 165 -21.94 15.74 -2.34
C THR A 165 -22.72 14.68 -3.10
N VAL A 166 -22.01 13.67 -3.60
CA VAL A 166 -22.59 12.41 -4.02
C VAL A 166 -22.47 11.42 -2.87
N THR A 167 -23.58 10.83 -2.45
CA THR A 167 -23.61 9.88 -1.32
C THR A 167 -23.89 8.47 -1.83
N PHE A 168 -23.18 7.46 -1.33
CA PHE A 168 -23.53 6.06 -1.62
C PHE A 168 -24.94 5.73 -1.12
N GLY A 169 -25.73 5.04 -1.95
CA GLY A 169 -27.02 4.48 -1.55
C GLY A 169 -26.94 3.03 -1.04
N VAL A 170 -25.81 2.37 -1.26
CA VAL A 170 -25.54 0.97 -0.88
C VAL A 170 -24.02 0.73 -0.83
N GLY A 171 -23.60 -0.38 -0.20
CA GLY A 171 -22.23 -0.87 -0.35
C GLY A 171 -21.86 -1.02 -1.83
N THR A 172 -20.74 -0.43 -2.23
CA THR A 172 -20.40 -0.21 -3.63
C THR A 172 -19.11 -0.93 -4.01
N THR A 173 -19.10 -1.59 -5.16
CA THR A 173 -17.90 -2.12 -5.82
C THR A 173 -17.61 -1.34 -7.08
N VAL A 174 -16.36 -0.92 -7.26
CA VAL A 174 -15.85 -0.29 -8.49
C VAL A 174 -14.82 -1.25 -9.08
N ASN A 175 -15.15 -1.89 -10.21
CA ASN A 175 -14.28 -2.89 -10.84
C ASN A 175 -13.03 -2.27 -11.47
N GLY A 176 -13.17 -1.08 -12.04
CA GLY A 176 -12.11 -0.25 -12.58
C GLY A 176 -11.75 0.88 -11.62
N ASN A 177 -11.52 2.08 -12.17
CA ASN A 177 -11.02 3.21 -11.41
C ASN A 177 -12.15 4.01 -10.73
N LEU A 178 -11.89 4.46 -9.51
CA LEU A 178 -12.65 5.49 -8.82
C LEU A 178 -11.88 6.82 -8.89
N LEU A 179 -12.51 7.84 -9.47
CA LEU A 179 -11.97 9.18 -9.57
C LEU A 179 -12.92 10.20 -8.91
N ILE A 180 -12.46 10.86 -7.86
CA ILE A 180 -13.10 12.06 -7.32
C ILE A 180 -12.37 13.25 -7.94
N SER A 181 -12.87 13.74 -9.05
CA SER A 181 -12.28 14.86 -9.79
C SER A 181 -12.62 16.20 -9.15
N ALA A 182 -13.87 16.37 -8.72
CA ALA A 182 -14.39 17.57 -8.08
C ALA A 182 -15.55 17.22 -7.12
N GLY A 183 -15.80 18.08 -6.15
CA GLY A 183 -16.85 17.89 -5.14
C GLY A 183 -16.51 16.83 -4.09
N THR A 184 -17.54 16.26 -3.46
CA THR A 184 -17.37 15.29 -2.38
C THR A 184 -18.06 13.95 -2.69
N LEU A 185 -17.35 12.85 -2.46
CA LEU A 185 -17.94 11.51 -2.34
C LEU A 185 -18.10 11.13 -0.87
N SER A 186 -19.31 10.76 -0.45
CA SER A 186 -19.61 10.34 0.92
C SER A 186 -20.06 8.88 0.98
N VAL A 187 -19.56 8.12 1.96
CA VAL A 187 -20.05 6.75 2.23
C VAL A 187 -21.40 6.73 2.97
N GLY A 188 -21.95 7.90 3.29
CA GLY A 188 -23.25 8.06 3.95
C GLY A 188 -23.25 7.68 5.43
N ALA A 189 -24.36 8.00 6.12
CA ALA A 189 -24.54 7.71 7.55
C ALA A 189 -24.61 6.20 7.87
N SER A 190 -24.95 5.38 6.87
CA SER A 190 -24.94 3.92 6.96
C SER A 190 -23.55 3.30 6.88
N ASN A 191 -22.49 4.11 6.71
CA ASN A 191 -21.09 3.67 6.70
C ASN A 191 -20.83 2.58 5.67
N PHE A 192 -21.32 2.79 4.45
CA PHE A 192 -21.25 1.78 3.39
C PHE A 192 -19.80 1.39 3.09
N VAL A 193 -19.61 0.10 2.82
CA VAL A 193 -18.31 -0.45 2.37
C VAL A 193 -18.07 -0.08 0.92
N LEU A 194 -16.81 0.23 0.60
CA LEU A 194 -16.32 0.44 -0.76
C LEU A 194 -15.27 -0.61 -1.11
N ASN A 195 -15.51 -1.40 -2.15
CA ASN A 195 -14.50 -2.26 -2.76
C ASN A 195 -14.00 -1.59 -4.04
N ALA A 196 -12.77 -1.08 -4.06
CA ALA A 196 -12.15 -0.54 -5.25
C ALA A 196 -11.15 -1.56 -5.80
N LYS A 197 -11.39 -2.04 -7.02
CA LYS A 197 -10.53 -3.01 -7.71
C LYS A 197 -9.53 -2.36 -8.68
N GLY A 198 -9.76 -1.12 -9.09
CA GLY A 198 -8.77 -0.28 -9.76
C GLY A 198 -8.18 0.79 -8.84
N ASN A 199 -7.69 1.89 -9.43
CA ASN A 199 -7.10 3.00 -8.68
C ASN A 199 -8.16 3.78 -7.90
N PHE A 200 -7.80 4.21 -6.69
CA PHE A 200 -8.54 5.18 -5.90
C PHE A 200 -7.84 6.54 -6.03
N THR A 201 -8.46 7.48 -6.74
CA THR A 201 -7.90 8.82 -6.96
C THR A 201 -8.81 9.87 -6.36
N ASN A 202 -8.29 10.66 -5.42
CA ASN A 202 -9.02 11.76 -4.79
C ASN A 202 -8.32 13.09 -5.05
N ASN A 203 -8.92 13.91 -5.91
CA ASN A 203 -8.46 15.27 -6.21
C ASN A 203 -9.32 16.34 -5.50
N ALA A 204 -10.33 15.93 -4.74
CA ALA A 204 -11.27 16.83 -4.08
C ALA A 204 -11.65 16.29 -2.68
N GLY A 205 -12.92 15.96 -2.42
CA GLY A 205 -13.41 15.54 -1.12
C GLY A 205 -13.81 14.06 -1.03
N PHE A 206 -13.38 13.39 0.04
CA PHE A 206 -13.91 12.08 0.43
C PHE A 206 -14.36 12.12 1.89
N THR A 207 -15.63 11.85 2.14
CA THR A 207 -16.21 11.73 3.49
C THR A 207 -16.35 10.25 3.84
N GLN A 208 -15.33 9.77 4.55
CA GLN A 208 -15.11 8.35 4.88
C GLN A 208 -16.15 7.71 5.82
N GLY A 209 -16.95 8.50 6.55
CA GLY A 209 -17.82 8.00 7.62
C GLY A 209 -17.08 7.06 8.58
N SER A 210 -17.75 5.99 9.00
CA SER A 210 -17.11 4.85 9.69
C SER A 210 -16.90 3.64 8.78
N GLY A 211 -17.06 3.81 7.46
CA GLY A 211 -17.00 2.74 6.47
C GLY A 211 -15.59 2.17 6.27
N THR A 212 -15.51 1.03 5.58
CA THR A 212 -14.25 0.42 5.17
C THR A 212 -14.05 0.56 3.67
N VAL A 213 -12.87 1.04 3.26
CA VAL A 213 -12.41 0.95 1.88
C VAL A 213 -11.50 -0.25 1.75
N THR A 214 -11.73 -1.09 0.74
CA THR A 214 -10.92 -2.27 0.43
C THR A 214 -10.32 -2.14 -0.97
N LEU A 215 -9.00 -2.26 -1.07
CA LEU A 215 -8.28 -2.36 -2.34
C LEU A 215 -8.02 -3.84 -2.64
N ASN A 216 -8.90 -4.45 -3.44
CA ASN A 216 -8.94 -5.89 -3.72
C ASN A 216 -8.95 -6.20 -5.24
N GLY A 217 -8.23 -5.40 -6.01
CA GLY A 217 -7.99 -5.64 -7.42
C GLY A 217 -7.11 -6.86 -7.68
N THR A 218 -6.90 -7.14 -8.97
CA THR A 218 -5.98 -8.17 -9.46
C THR A 218 -4.82 -7.60 -10.28
N THR A 219 -4.94 -6.35 -10.73
CA THR A 219 -3.87 -5.56 -11.36
C THR A 219 -3.24 -4.62 -10.33
N ALA A 220 -2.13 -3.97 -10.66
CA ALA A 220 -1.56 -2.94 -9.79
C ALA A 220 -2.60 -1.84 -9.49
N GLN A 221 -2.66 -1.42 -8.23
CA GLN A 221 -3.56 -0.35 -7.77
C GLN A 221 -2.75 0.79 -7.17
N ALA A 222 -3.36 1.97 -7.14
CA ALA A 222 -2.81 3.15 -6.49
C ALA A 222 -3.86 3.83 -5.60
N VAL A 223 -3.42 4.29 -4.43
CA VAL A 223 -4.03 5.42 -3.73
C VAL A 223 -3.30 6.68 -4.20
N GLY A 224 -4.03 7.60 -4.83
CA GLY A 224 -3.45 8.79 -5.41
C GLY A 224 -4.40 9.99 -5.42
N GLY A 225 -3.99 10.99 -6.18
CA GLY A 225 -4.70 12.26 -6.32
C GLY A 225 -4.02 13.41 -5.61
N THR A 226 -4.53 14.61 -5.85
CA THR A 226 -3.97 15.87 -5.34
C THR A 226 -4.37 16.18 -3.90
N THR A 227 -5.36 15.47 -3.36
CA THR A 227 -5.82 15.66 -1.97
C THR A 227 -5.41 14.49 -1.10
N SER A 228 -4.89 14.80 0.11
CA SER A 228 -4.64 13.79 1.13
C SER A 228 -5.96 13.15 1.55
N THR A 229 -6.14 11.87 1.25
CA THR A 229 -7.37 11.16 1.59
C THR A 229 -7.35 10.74 3.05
N ALA A 230 -8.44 10.98 3.76
CA ALA A 230 -8.68 10.35 5.04
C ALA A 230 -9.48 9.06 4.80
N PHE A 231 -9.06 7.95 5.40
CA PHE A 231 -9.84 6.72 5.52
C PHE A 231 -10.23 6.45 6.97
N ASN A 232 -11.42 5.88 7.19
CA ASN A 232 -11.76 5.37 8.51
C ASN A 232 -11.10 4.02 8.72
N ASN A 233 -11.49 3.03 7.92
CA ASN A 233 -10.76 1.77 7.79
C ASN A 233 -10.28 1.60 6.34
N LEU A 234 -9.06 1.13 6.17
CA LEU A 234 -8.48 0.79 4.87
C LEU A 234 -7.92 -0.64 4.92
N THR A 235 -8.36 -1.48 3.99
CA THR A 235 -7.85 -2.83 3.83
C THR A 235 -7.14 -2.96 2.49
N ILE A 236 -5.87 -3.37 2.53
CA ILE A 236 -5.07 -3.73 1.36
C ILE A 236 -5.18 -5.24 1.18
N SER A 237 -5.92 -5.68 0.16
CA SER A 237 -6.25 -7.10 -0.09
C SER A 237 -5.82 -7.60 -1.46
N ASN A 238 -5.26 -6.73 -2.31
CA ASN A 238 -4.70 -7.14 -3.60
C ASN A 238 -3.44 -7.98 -3.37
N THR A 239 -3.58 -9.28 -3.58
CA THR A 239 -2.50 -10.27 -3.44
C THR A 239 -1.85 -10.62 -4.78
N SER A 240 -2.42 -10.13 -5.90
CA SER A 240 -1.92 -10.40 -7.24
C SER A 240 -0.91 -9.35 -7.71
N ALA A 241 -0.97 -8.14 -7.15
CA ALA A 241 -0.08 -7.05 -7.47
C ALA A 241 0.09 -6.08 -6.29
N THR A 242 1.17 -5.30 -6.34
CA THR A 242 1.44 -4.25 -5.35
C THR A 242 0.39 -3.14 -5.38
N VAL A 243 0.01 -2.66 -4.19
CA VAL A 243 -0.75 -1.42 -4.02
C VAL A 243 0.22 -0.28 -3.72
N SER A 244 0.29 0.69 -4.62
CA SER A 244 1.10 1.90 -4.46
C SER A 244 0.35 2.98 -3.67
N ALA A 245 1.09 3.79 -2.92
CA ALA A 245 0.57 5.06 -2.39
C ALA A 245 1.40 6.21 -2.96
N ASN A 246 0.76 7.05 -3.78
CA ASN A 246 1.39 8.14 -4.52
C ASN A 246 1.10 9.52 -3.91
N THR A 247 0.25 9.57 -2.89
CA THR A 247 -0.08 10.77 -2.12
C THR A 247 -0.18 10.43 -0.64
N ASN A 248 0.00 11.41 0.23
CA ASN A 248 -0.21 11.24 1.67
C ASN A 248 -1.65 10.81 1.94
N PHE A 249 -1.85 9.98 2.96
CA PHE A 249 -3.18 9.67 3.46
C PHE A 249 -3.15 9.41 4.97
N SER A 250 -4.33 9.45 5.58
CA SER A 250 -4.49 9.13 7.00
C SER A 250 -5.51 8.00 7.20
N VAL A 251 -5.33 7.22 8.27
CA VAL A 251 -6.28 6.18 8.68
C VAL A 251 -6.67 6.40 10.14
N GLY A 252 -7.94 6.70 10.37
CA GLY A 252 -8.47 7.00 11.71
C GLY A 252 -8.72 5.74 12.57
N GLY A 253 -9.16 4.66 11.94
CA GLY A 253 -9.48 3.36 12.53
C GLY A 253 -8.38 2.32 12.30
N THR A 254 -8.53 1.42 11.34
CA THR A 254 -7.52 0.37 11.08
C THR A 254 -7.04 0.36 9.63
N LEU A 255 -5.72 0.34 9.46
CA LEU A 255 -5.05 -0.02 8.22
C LEU A 255 -4.63 -1.49 8.29
N THR A 256 -5.30 -2.36 7.54
CA THR A 256 -5.00 -3.79 7.48
C THR A 256 -4.30 -4.12 6.17
N VAL A 257 -3.13 -4.76 6.21
CA VAL A 257 -2.46 -5.33 5.04
C VAL A 257 -2.59 -6.85 5.08
N ASN A 258 -3.45 -7.42 4.23
CA ASN A 258 -3.73 -8.85 4.23
C ASN A 258 -2.50 -9.67 3.80
N GLY A 259 -2.47 -10.95 4.19
CA GLY A 259 -1.43 -11.89 3.78
C GLY A 259 -1.18 -11.86 2.28
N SER A 260 0.11 -11.89 1.90
CA SER A 260 0.60 -11.78 0.51
C SER A 260 0.33 -10.43 -0.18
N ALA A 261 -0.45 -9.52 0.38
CA ALA A 261 -0.60 -8.17 -0.16
C ALA A 261 0.63 -7.32 0.18
N VAL A 262 0.96 -6.37 -0.71
CA VAL A 262 2.09 -5.45 -0.54
C VAL A 262 1.60 -4.01 -0.65
N LEU A 263 1.83 -3.22 0.40
CA LEU A 263 1.66 -1.77 0.40
C LEU A 263 3.01 -1.09 0.17
N ASN A 264 3.13 -0.35 -0.93
CA ASN A 264 4.36 0.32 -1.35
C ASN A 264 4.15 1.84 -1.49
N PRO A 265 4.33 2.63 -0.42
CA PRO A 265 4.31 4.07 -0.52
C PRO A 265 5.51 4.60 -1.32
N ALA A 266 5.32 5.72 -2.02
CA ALA A 266 6.45 6.47 -2.58
C ALA A 266 7.31 7.08 -1.44
N ALA A 267 8.58 7.39 -1.72
CA ALA A 267 9.55 7.83 -0.71
C ALA A 267 9.15 9.09 0.08
N ALA A 268 8.38 10.00 -0.55
CA ALA A 268 7.88 11.22 0.07
C ALA A 268 6.54 11.04 0.80
N VAL A 269 5.84 9.93 0.55
CA VAL A 269 4.50 9.68 1.08
C VAL A 269 4.58 9.26 2.54
N VAL A 270 3.75 9.91 3.37
CA VAL A 270 3.57 9.61 4.78
C VAL A 270 2.15 9.07 5.00
N ILE A 271 2.06 7.96 5.74
CA ILE A 271 0.83 7.29 6.12
C ILE A 271 0.58 7.57 7.60
N SER A 272 -0.43 8.40 7.88
CA SER A 272 -0.69 8.98 9.20
C SER A 272 -2.02 8.52 9.80
N GLY A 273 -2.44 9.13 10.91
CA GLY A 273 -3.76 8.96 11.52
C GLY A 273 -3.71 8.36 12.93
N SER A 274 -4.82 8.47 13.65
CA SER A 274 -4.98 7.98 15.03
C SER A 274 -5.13 6.47 15.13
N GLY A 275 -5.22 5.78 13.99
CA GLY A 275 -5.56 4.38 13.90
C GLY A 275 -4.44 3.40 14.24
N THR A 276 -4.67 2.15 13.85
CA THR A 276 -3.73 1.03 14.00
C THR A 276 -3.32 0.48 12.62
N LEU A 277 -2.02 0.32 12.39
CA LEU A 277 -1.49 -0.51 11.30
C LEU A 277 -1.36 -1.96 11.79
N THR A 278 -1.94 -2.90 11.04
CA THR A 278 -1.90 -4.33 11.35
C THR A 278 -1.98 -5.19 10.08
N GLY A 279 -1.88 -6.50 10.23
CA GLY A 279 -2.07 -7.47 9.14
C GLY A 279 -1.02 -8.57 9.12
N SER A 280 -0.95 -9.28 7.99
CA SER A 280 0.02 -10.35 7.73
C SER A 280 0.72 -10.24 6.37
N GLY A 281 0.47 -9.15 5.63
CA GLY A 281 1.17 -8.83 4.40
C GLY A 281 2.47 -8.06 4.63
N THR A 282 2.88 -7.34 3.60
CA THR A 282 4.13 -6.55 3.62
C THR A 282 3.83 -5.06 3.53
N VAL A 283 4.43 -4.28 4.42
CA VAL A 283 4.54 -2.83 4.30
C VAL A 283 5.98 -2.48 3.91
N LYS A 284 6.15 -1.75 2.80
CA LYS A 284 7.47 -1.27 2.38
C LYS A 284 7.80 0.06 3.04
N VAL A 285 9.08 0.23 3.39
CA VAL A 285 9.66 1.47 3.89
C VAL A 285 10.61 2.00 2.84
N THR A 286 10.14 2.97 2.06
CA THR A 286 10.86 3.60 0.95
C THR A 286 11.34 5.01 1.29
N ARG A 287 11.14 5.45 2.54
CA ARG A 287 11.46 6.79 3.03
C ARG A 287 12.91 7.19 2.76
N THR A 288 13.11 8.40 2.22
CA THR A 288 14.44 8.99 1.94
C THR A 288 14.62 10.41 2.50
N ALA A 289 13.79 10.86 3.45
CA ALA A 289 13.98 12.17 4.08
C ALA A 289 15.08 12.15 5.15
N ALA A 290 15.32 13.31 5.79
CA ALA A 290 16.35 13.46 6.84
C ALA A 290 16.26 12.37 7.92
N THR A 291 15.04 12.01 8.34
CA THR A 291 14.78 10.77 9.08
C THR A 291 14.18 9.76 8.10
N ALA A 292 14.99 8.77 7.70
CA ALA A 292 14.64 7.76 6.71
C ALA A 292 14.37 6.42 7.40
N ASP A 293 13.20 6.27 8.01
CA ASP A 293 12.85 5.09 8.80
C ASP A 293 11.36 4.72 8.70
N PHE A 294 10.96 3.64 9.36
CA PHE A 294 9.58 3.15 9.36
C PHE A 294 8.66 4.10 10.14
N ALA A 295 9.12 4.60 11.30
CA ALA A 295 8.33 5.46 12.18
C ALA A 295 7.97 6.81 11.54
N SER A 296 8.84 7.37 10.69
CA SER A 296 8.62 8.63 9.98
C SER A 296 7.82 8.49 8.69
N GLN A 297 7.77 7.30 8.08
CA GLN A 297 6.90 7.04 6.92
C GLN A 297 5.50 6.60 7.34
N TYR A 298 5.41 5.78 8.39
CA TYR A 298 4.17 5.31 8.99
C TYR A 298 3.97 6.01 10.34
N THR A 299 3.51 7.27 10.30
CA THR A 299 3.23 8.07 11.49
C THR A 299 1.88 7.74 12.14
N ILE A 300 1.16 6.75 11.60
CA ILE A 300 -0.02 6.14 12.24
C ILE A 300 0.30 5.74 13.70
N THR A 301 -0.59 6.13 14.61
CA THR A 301 -0.33 6.11 16.06
C THR A 301 0.01 4.72 16.58
N ALA A 302 -0.84 3.73 16.32
CA ALA A 302 -0.63 2.36 16.78
C ALA A 302 -0.09 1.46 15.64
N LYS A 303 0.83 0.57 15.99
CA LYS A 303 1.47 -0.38 15.07
C LYS A 303 1.47 -1.77 15.70
N THR A 304 0.62 -2.66 15.20
CA THR A 304 0.57 -4.07 15.60
C THR A 304 1.37 -4.88 14.60
N LEU A 305 2.66 -5.08 14.90
CA LEU A 305 3.61 -5.76 13.99
C LEU A 305 3.68 -7.27 14.19
N THR A 306 2.76 -7.87 14.95
CA THR A 306 2.84 -9.26 15.43
C THR A 306 2.72 -10.32 14.34
N ASN A 307 2.28 -9.97 13.13
CA ASN A 307 2.25 -10.85 11.97
C ASN A 307 2.72 -10.17 10.66
N LEU A 308 3.02 -8.86 10.70
CA LEU A 308 3.39 -8.10 9.50
C LEU A 308 4.85 -8.35 9.10
N THR A 309 5.09 -8.21 7.81
CA THR A 309 6.45 -8.00 7.29
C THR A 309 6.69 -6.51 7.08
N VAL A 310 7.70 -5.97 7.76
CA VAL A 310 8.23 -4.64 7.48
C VAL A 310 9.46 -4.79 6.60
N ASP A 311 9.39 -4.27 5.37
CA ASP A 311 10.45 -4.37 4.37
C ASP A 311 11.06 -2.98 4.13
N TYR A 312 12.23 -2.73 4.68
CA TYR A 312 13.01 -1.55 4.32
C TYR A 312 13.51 -1.73 2.89
N ASP A 313 13.26 -0.77 1.99
CA ASP A 313 13.49 -0.89 0.54
C ASP A 313 13.73 0.48 -0.15
N ALA A 314 14.43 1.41 0.50
CA ALA A 314 14.85 2.67 -0.15
C ALA A 314 16.25 2.58 -0.76
N THR A 315 16.50 3.32 -1.83
CA THR A 315 17.83 3.48 -2.42
C THR A 315 18.76 4.40 -1.62
N ALA A 316 18.22 5.21 -0.71
CA ALA A 316 18.98 6.07 0.19
C ALA A 316 19.31 5.35 1.51
N ALA A 317 20.15 5.99 2.34
CA ALA A 317 20.43 5.49 3.68
C ALA A 317 19.14 5.40 4.50
N GLN A 318 19.01 4.33 5.29
CA GLN A 318 17.85 4.10 6.15
C GLN A 318 18.27 3.65 7.54
N THR A 319 17.42 3.96 8.52
CA THR A 319 17.54 3.45 9.89
C THR A 319 16.43 2.45 10.16
N VAL A 320 16.80 1.22 10.53
CA VAL A 320 15.88 0.23 11.08
C VAL A 320 15.58 0.63 12.52
N ASN A 321 14.31 0.91 12.84
CA ASN A 321 13.90 1.37 14.16
C ASN A 321 14.03 0.24 15.21
N GLU A 322 14.34 0.59 16.46
CA GLU A 322 14.33 -0.31 17.63
C GLU A 322 12.92 -0.77 18.04
N LEU A 323 12.30 -1.59 17.20
CA LEU A 323 10.96 -2.14 17.40
C LEU A 323 10.99 -3.67 17.49
N ASN A 324 9.88 -4.24 17.98
CA ASN A 324 9.60 -5.66 17.87
C ASN A 324 8.83 -5.93 16.56
N TYR A 325 9.52 -6.50 15.59
CA TYR A 325 8.95 -6.95 14.32
C TYR A 325 8.48 -8.41 14.45
N PHE A 326 7.45 -8.79 13.70
CA PHE A 326 7.29 -10.20 13.34
C PHE A 326 8.33 -10.56 12.29
N ASN A 327 8.11 -10.16 11.05
CA ASN A 327 9.13 -10.31 10.00
C ASN A 327 9.79 -8.97 9.72
N LEU A 328 11.12 -8.96 9.68
CA LEU A 328 11.93 -7.82 9.24
C LEU A 328 12.65 -8.21 7.96
N THR A 329 12.47 -7.41 6.91
CA THR A 329 13.19 -7.55 5.65
C THR A 329 13.95 -6.27 5.33
N VAL A 330 15.14 -6.43 4.75
CA VAL A 330 15.90 -5.35 4.13
C VAL A 330 16.20 -5.77 2.70
N SER A 331 15.51 -5.16 1.73
CA SER A 331 15.55 -5.55 0.32
C SER A 331 16.09 -4.46 -0.62
N GLY A 332 15.96 -4.64 -1.93
CA GLY A 332 16.33 -3.62 -2.92
C GLY A 332 17.83 -3.47 -3.22
N ASN A 333 18.14 -2.69 -4.25
CA ASN A 333 19.50 -2.26 -4.54
C ASN A 333 19.77 -0.92 -3.82
N ARG A 334 20.75 -0.91 -2.92
CA ARG A 334 21.05 0.26 -2.07
C ARG A 334 22.09 1.20 -2.63
N GLY A 335 22.73 0.88 -3.76
CA GLY A 335 23.72 1.80 -4.38
C GLY A 335 24.82 2.25 -3.43
N SER A 336 25.28 1.36 -2.54
CA SER A 336 26.23 1.57 -1.44
C SER A 336 25.71 2.41 -0.26
N ALA A 337 24.41 2.68 -0.20
CA ALA A 337 23.81 3.35 0.95
C ALA A 337 23.88 2.49 2.21
N THR A 338 24.00 3.18 3.34
CA THR A 338 24.06 2.56 4.65
C THR A 338 22.66 2.23 5.18
N VAL A 339 22.46 0.98 5.60
CA VAL A 339 21.34 0.59 6.46
C VAL A 339 21.87 0.49 7.89
N THR A 340 21.46 1.43 8.72
CA THR A 340 21.79 1.48 10.14
C THR A 340 20.75 0.72 10.93
N LEU A 341 21.14 -0.26 11.73
CA LEU A 341 20.26 -0.79 12.76
C LEU A 341 20.40 0.13 13.98
N ALA A 342 19.29 0.75 14.41
CA ALA A 342 19.32 1.74 15.48
C ALA A 342 19.87 1.16 16.80
N SER A 343 20.50 2.02 17.60
CA SER A 343 20.96 1.66 18.95
C SER A 343 19.79 1.24 19.83
N GLY A 344 19.95 0.17 20.59
CA GLY A 344 18.83 -0.46 21.32
C GLY A 344 18.50 -1.83 20.75
N THR A 345 17.29 -2.32 21.03
CA THR A 345 16.88 -3.69 20.66
C THR A 345 15.97 -3.70 19.44
N VAL A 346 16.42 -4.36 18.37
CA VAL A 346 15.62 -4.76 17.23
C VAL A 346 15.15 -6.19 17.47
N GLY A 347 13.89 -6.34 17.90
CA GLY A 347 13.31 -7.65 18.19
C GLY A 347 12.67 -8.26 16.94
N ILE A 348 12.81 -9.58 16.78
CA ILE A 348 12.32 -10.33 15.63
C ILE A 348 11.67 -11.61 16.13
N SER A 349 10.35 -11.70 16.00
CA SER A 349 9.56 -12.86 16.47
C SER A 349 9.23 -13.87 15.35
N GLY A 350 9.39 -13.46 14.09
CA GLY A 350 9.31 -14.29 12.90
C GLY A 350 10.68 -14.38 12.22
N THR A 351 10.76 -13.95 10.97
CA THR A 351 11.97 -14.08 10.11
C THR A 351 12.75 -12.78 9.99
N PHE A 352 14.09 -12.88 9.94
CA PHE A 352 14.99 -11.79 9.57
C PHE A 352 15.59 -12.03 8.18
N THR A 353 15.19 -11.26 7.17
CA THR A 353 15.60 -11.48 5.78
C THR A 353 16.45 -10.32 5.27
N LEU A 354 17.66 -10.63 4.81
CA LEU A 354 18.60 -9.66 4.22
C LEU A 354 18.85 -10.03 2.76
N ASN A 355 18.07 -9.45 1.85
CA ASN A 355 18.17 -9.68 0.40
C ASN A 355 18.56 -8.41 -0.37
N ALA A 356 18.92 -7.33 0.33
CA ALA A 356 19.44 -6.12 -0.27
C ALA A 356 20.79 -6.37 -0.97
N THR A 357 21.03 -5.65 -2.06
CA THR A 357 22.29 -5.66 -2.81
C THR A 357 22.96 -4.30 -2.73
N ASN A 358 24.29 -4.27 -2.90
CA ASN A 358 25.11 -3.05 -2.81
C ASN A 358 24.81 -2.23 -1.54
N VAL A 359 24.82 -2.88 -0.38
CA VAL A 359 24.44 -2.28 0.90
C VAL A 359 25.62 -2.29 1.86
N VAL A 360 25.71 -1.24 2.69
CA VAL A 360 26.59 -1.22 3.86
C VAL A 360 25.71 -1.32 5.10
N TYR A 361 25.97 -2.28 5.98
CA TYR A 361 25.25 -2.39 7.25
C TYR A 361 26.06 -1.73 8.37
N ALA A 362 25.41 -0.86 9.15
CA ALA A 362 25.96 -0.30 10.37
C ALA A 362 25.22 -0.89 11.58
N THR A 363 25.94 -1.61 12.44
CA THR A 363 25.37 -2.36 13.55
C THR A 363 25.83 -1.90 14.94
N SER A 364 26.68 -0.89 15.04
CA SER A 364 27.25 -0.47 16.34
C SER A 364 26.17 -0.11 17.37
N GLY A 365 26.30 -0.65 18.59
CA GLY A 365 25.45 -0.30 19.73
C GLY A 365 24.03 -0.89 19.70
N ASN A 366 23.73 -1.76 18.74
CA ASN A 366 22.43 -2.43 18.66
C ASN A 366 22.46 -3.85 19.26
N THR A 367 21.27 -4.37 19.55
CA THR A 367 20.99 -5.77 19.83
C THR A 367 19.94 -6.26 18.86
N VAL A 368 20.22 -7.33 18.13
CA VAL A 368 19.17 -8.07 17.41
C VAL A 368 18.72 -9.22 18.29
N ASP A 369 17.45 -9.26 18.65
CA ASP A 369 16.87 -10.28 19.53
C ASP A 369 15.88 -11.17 18.77
N PHE A 370 16.23 -12.43 18.56
CA PHE A 370 15.31 -13.45 18.05
C PHE A 370 14.42 -13.96 19.20
N ASN A 371 13.23 -13.37 19.31
CA ASN A 371 12.35 -13.46 20.48
C ASN A 371 11.01 -14.16 20.21
N GLY A 372 10.90 -14.93 19.14
CA GLY A 372 9.69 -15.67 18.78
C GLY A 372 9.57 -17.02 19.48
N SER A 373 8.37 -17.40 19.92
CA SER A 373 8.09 -18.76 20.44
C SER A 373 8.01 -19.82 19.33
N GLY A 374 7.88 -19.39 18.08
CA GLY A 374 7.97 -20.21 16.88
C GLY A 374 9.39 -20.72 16.59
N ALA A 375 9.52 -21.56 15.57
CA ALA A 375 10.83 -21.91 15.03
C ALA A 375 11.43 -20.67 14.34
N GLN A 376 12.70 -20.39 14.58
CA GLN A 376 13.40 -19.27 13.96
C GLN A 376 14.74 -19.74 13.40
N THR A 377 15.21 -19.02 12.37
CA THR A 377 16.56 -19.18 11.84
C THR A 377 17.37 -17.92 12.16
N ILE A 378 18.52 -18.08 12.78
CA ILE A 378 19.50 -17.01 12.98
C ILE A 378 20.19 -16.78 11.64
N THR A 379 19.84 -15.66 11.01
CA THR A 379 20.40 -15.25 9.71
C THR A 379 21.89 -14.99 9.84
N ALA A 380 22.68 -15.46 8.86
CA ALA A 380 24.11 -15.16 8.79
C ALA A 380 24.30 -13.66 8.55
N PHE A 381 24.84 -12.97 9.55
CA PHE A 381 25.00 -11.52 9.59
C PHE A 381 26.06 -11.17 10.63
N ASN A 382 26.66 -9.98 10.50
CA ASN A 382 27.61 -9.47 11.50
C ASN A 382 26.87 -8.62 12.53
N TYR A 383 26.47 -9.24 13.64
CA TYR A 383 25.75 -8.60 14.73
C TYR A 383 26.70 -7.80 15.63
N ASN A 384 26.23 -6.68 16.19
CA ASN A 384 26.90 -6.10 17.35
C ASN A 384 26.61 -6.95 18.59
N ASN A 385 25.37 -6.90 19.07
CA ASN A 385 24.86 -7.89 20.00
C ASN A 385 23.83 -8.79 19.29
N LEU A 386 23.92 -10.09 19.54
CA LEU A 386 22.89 -11.06 19.16
C LEU A 386 22.29 -11.65 20.43
N THR A 387 20.97 -11.58 20.55
CA THR A 387 20.23 -12.26 21.60
C THR A 387 19.29 -13.28 20.98
N VAL A 388 19.17 -14.43 21.63
CA VAL A 388 18.12 -15.41 21.35
C VAL A 388 17.35 -15.63 22.64
N SER A 389 16.14 -15.08 22.69
CA SER A 389 15.28 -15.08 23.88
C SER A 389 14.00 -15.88 23.63
N ALA A 390 13.03 -15.77 24.55
CA ALA A 390 11.72 -16.45 24.56
C ALA A 390 11.73 -17.95 24.90
N THR A 391 10.59 -18.39 25.42
CA THR A 391 10.32 -19.79 25.78
C THR A 391 9.78 -20.56 24.58
N ARG A 392 10.35 -21.74 24.32
CA ARG A 392 9.94 -22.64 23.24
C ARG A 392 9.63 -24.03 23.80
N VAL A 393 8.60 -24.68 23.26
CA VAL A 393 8.25 -26.06 23.68
C VAL A 393 8.95 -27.06 22.76
N THR A 394 8.51 -27.15 21.51
CA THR A 394 9.04 -28.07 20.49
C THR A 394 9.88 -27.37 19.42
N ASN A 395 9.78 -26.05 19.33
CA ASN A 395 10.39 -25.29 18.25
C ASN A 395 11.89 -25.11 18.47
N ASN A 396 12.64 -25.27 17.38
CA ASN A 396 14.08 -25.12 17.36
C ASN A 396 14.51 -23.72 16.95
N ILE A 397 15.73 -23.36 17.35
CA ILE A 397 16.50 -22.27 16.77
C ILE A 397 17.53 -22.85 15.82
N THR A 398 17.41 -22.57 14.54
CA THR A 398 18.38 -23.01 13.54
C THR A 398 19.42 -21.93 13.32
N TRP A 399 20.70 -22.25 13.34
CA TRP A 399 21.77 -21.30 13.03
C TRP A 399 22.17 -21.48 11.57
N SER A 400 22.17 -20.40 10.79
CA SER A 400 22.46 -20.51 9.36
C SER A 400 23.84 -21.11 9.10
N SER A 401 23.91 -22.00 8.11
CA SER A 401 25.14 -22.54 7.53
C SER A 401 25.53 -21.86 6.21
N SER A 402 24.79 -20.83 5.78
CA SER A 402 25.02 -20.17 4.49
C SER A 402 26.27 -19.29 4.46
N SER A 403 26.71 -18.78 5.62
CA SER A 403 27.89 -17.94 5.80
C SER A 403 28.18 -17.80 7.31
N THR A 404 29.20 -17.02 7.66
CA THR A 404 29.59 -16.74 9.06
C THR A 404 28.59 -15.84 9.76
N ILE A 405 28.27 -16.20 11.01
CA ILE A 405 27.53 -15.37 11.96
C ILE A 405 28.55 -14.63 12.82
N GLY A 406 28.69 -13.32 12.61
CA GLY A 406 29.64 -12.49 13.36
C GLY A 406 29.00 -11.92 14.63
N ILE A 407 29.77 -11.86 15.71
CA ILE A 407 29.39 -11.30 17.01
C ILE A 407 30.47 -10.30 17.40
N ALA A 408 30.19 -9.00 17.31
CA ALA A 408 31.17 -7.95 17.60
C ALA A 408 31.23 -7.57 19.09
N ASP A 409 30.20 -7.90 19.87
CA ASP A 409 30.14 -7.65 21.30
C ASP A 409 29.58 -8.88 22.03
N VAL A 410 28.29 -8.91 22.38
CA VAL A 410 27.69 -9.97 23.20
C VAL A 410 26.86 -10.95 22.38
N LEU A 411 27.02 -12.25 22.66
CA LEU A 411 26.05 -13.29 22.32
C LEU A 411 25.26 -13.69 23.58
N GLY A 412 23.99 -13.35 23.64
CA GLY A 412 23.08 -13.67 24.75
C GLY A 412 22.12 -14.82 24.42
N LEU A 413 22.32 -16.00 25.00
CA LEU A 413 21.41 -17.13 24.83
C LEU A 413 20.57 -17.33 26.08
N THR A 414 19.36 -16.77 26.08
CA THR A 414 18.40 -16.82 27.21
C THR A 414 17.14 -17.61 26.88
N ALA A 415 17.00 -18.09 25.65
CA ALA A 415 15.93 -18.97 25.23
C ALA A 415 15.86 -20.24 26.08
N THR A 416 14.64 -20.63 26.46
CA THR A 416 14.39 -21.88 27.18
C THR A 416 13.63 -22.86 26.29
N PHE A 417 13.88 -24.15 26.50
CA PHE A 417 13.31 -25.23 25.70
C PHE A 417 12.75 -26.34 26.58
N THR A 418 11.57 -26.87 26.25
CA THR A 418 11.11 -28.15 26.81
C THR A 418 11.74 -29.33 26.07
N SER A 419 11.56 -29.37 24.74
CA SER A 419 12.04 -30.45 23.87
C SER A 419 12.80 -29.95 22.64
N GLY A 420 12.56 -28.70 22.22
CA GLY A 420 13.36 -28.04 21.18
C GLY A 420 14.82 -27.82 21.60
N SER A 421 15.63 -27.30 20.68
CA SER A 421 17.04 -27.02 20.89
C SER A 421 17.55 -25.94 19.95
N HIS A 422 18.81 -25.54 20.14
CA HIS A 422 19.59 -24.92 19.09
C HIS A 422 20.13 -26.00 18.14
N ILE A 423 19.99 -25.77 16.83
CA ILE A 423 20.53 -26.60 15.76
C ILE A 423 21.66 -25.81 15.09
N THR A 424 22.90 -26.21 15.37
CA THR A 424 24.10 -25.49 14.92
C THR A 424 24.86 -26.20 13.79
N THR A 425 24.42 -27.38 13.36
CA THR A 425 25.11 -28.19 12.35
C THR A 425 25.46 -27.38 11.10
N GLY A 426 26.76 -27.33 10.77
CA GLY A 426 27.28 -26.59 9.61
C GLY A 426 27.44 -25.08 9.81
N SER A 427 27.00 -24.51 10.94
CA SER A 427 27.14 -23.07 11.19
C SER A 427 28.57 -22.70 11.60
N THR A 428 28.94 -21.44 11.34
CA THR A 428 30.19 -20.85 11.81
C THR A 428 29.87 -19.57 12.56
N ILE A 429 30.32 -19.48 13.81
CA ILE A 429 30.17 -18.28 14.64
C ILE A 429 31.55 -17.66 14.85
N ASP A 430 31.69 -16.37 14.55
CA ASP A 430 32.92 -15.59 14.69
C ASP A 430 32.76 -14.51 15.75
N TYR A 431 33.50 -14.62 16.85
CA TYR A 431 33.64 -13.51 17.80
C TYR A 431 34.67 -12.54 17.24
N ASN A 432 34.20 -11.43 16.68
CA ASN A 432 34.99 -10.49 15.88
C ASN A 432 34.97 -9.06 16.46
N GLY A 433 34.78 -8.92 17.76
CA GLY A 433 34.84 -7.64 18.45
C GLY A 433 36.24 -7.05 18.56
N ALA A 434 36.33 -5.72 18.45
CA ALA A 434 37.52 -4.95 18.82
C ALA A 434 37.62 -4.72 20.34
N SER A 435 36.48 -4.73 21.04
CA SER A 435 36.38 -4.73 22.50
C SER A 435 36.54 -6.15 23.06
N ALA A 436 36.79 -6.25 24.37
CA ALA A 436 36.85 -7.55 25.04
C ALA A 436 35.48 -8.27 24.96
N GLN A 437 35.51 -9.57 24.68
CA GLN A 437 34.32 -10.41 24.56
C GLN A 437 34.41 -11.60 25.51
N SER A 438 33.32 -11.85 26.23
CA SER A 438 33.15 -13.05 27.03
C SER A 438 32.37 -14.09 26.22
N ILE A 439 32.99 -15.23 26.00
CA ILE A 439 32.41 -16.35 25.28
C ILE A 439 31.90 -17.32 26.34
N THR A 440 30.60 -17.53 26.32
CA THR A 440 29.90 -18.39 27.26
C THR A 440 28.97 -19.32 26.49
N ALA A 441 28.69 -20.49 27.07
CA ALA A 441 27.56 -21.32 26.70
C ALA A 441 26.54 -21.21 27.83
N THR A 442 25.68 -20.18 27.77
CA THR A 442 24.67 -19.93 28.81
C THR A 442 23.50 -20.91 28.78
N SER A 443 23.43 -21.79 27.76
CA SER A 443 22.38 -22.80 27.60
C SER A 443 22.97 -24.21 27.50
N ALA A 444 22.46 -25.13 28.32
CA ALA A 444 22.81 -26.56 28.25
C ALA A 444 22.42 -27.24 26.92
N LYS A 445 21.63 -26.55 26.09
CA LYS A 445 21.16 -27.00 24.77
C LYS A 445 21.91 -26.33 23.61
N PHE A 446 23.02 -25.64 23.90
CA PHE A 446 23.81 -24.95 22.90
C PHE A 446 25.24 -25.48 22.85
N SER A 447 25.74 -25.69 21.63
CA SER A 447 27.14 -25.95 21.35
C SER A 447 27.47 -25.31 20.01
N TYR A 448 28.67 -24.77 19.89
CA TYR A 448 29.15 -24.25 18.61
C TYR A 448 29.36 -25.42 17.65
N TYR A 449 29.17 -25.18 16.36
CA TYR A 449 29.66 -26.09 15.33
C TYR A 449 31.08 -25.69 14.96
N HIS A 450 31.25 -24.68 14.10
CA HIS A 450 32.53 -24.01 13.93
C HIS A 450 32.61 -22.72 14.76
N LEU A 451 33.75 -22.51 15.43
CA LEU A 451 34.03 -21.31 16.22
C LEU A 451 35.25 -20.59 15.65
N ILE A 452 35.09 -19.32 15.31
CA ILE A 452 36.19 -18.44 14.91
C ILE A 452 36.35 -17.35 15.97
N LEU A 453 37.59 -17.03 16.29
CA LEU A 453 37.98 -15.93 17.17
C LEU A 453 38.87 -14.97 16.39
N SER A 454 38.35 -13.77 16.15
CA SER A 454 38.96 -12.76 15.29
C SER A 454 39.14 -11.42 15.99
N ASN A 455 39.87 -10.52 15.32
CA ASN A 455 40.12 -9.14 15.72
C ASN A 455 40.85 -9.01 17.07
N THR A 456 41.22 -7.77 17.42
CA THR A 456 42.15 -7.48 18.53
C THR A 456 41.51 -7.52 19.91
N GLY A 457 40.17 -7.57 20.01
CA GLY A 457 39.48 -7.64 21.29
C GLY A 457 39.83 -8.92 22.03
N ALA A 458 40.17 -8.82 23.32
CA ALA A 458 40.47 -9.98 24.15
C ALA A 458 39.25 -10.93 24.21
N LYS A 459 39.47 -12.22 23.95
CA LYS A 459 38.43 -13.25 23.95
C LYS A 459 38.59 -14.13 25.19
N SER A 460 37.61 -14.13 26.07
CA SER A 460 37.66 -14.93 27.29
C SER A 460 36.65 -16.06 27.21
N ILE A 461 37.12 -17.32 27.20
CA ILE A 461 36.25 -18.49 27.37
C ILE A 461 35.93 -18.57 28.87
N SER A 462 34.76 -18.08 29.26
CA SER A 462 34.40 -17.80 30.66
C SER A 462 33.45 -18.84 31.29
N SER A 463 32.97 -19.79 30.49
CA SER A 463 32.22 -20.96 30.95
C SER A 463 32.61 -22.17 30.08
N PRO A 464 32.25 -23.41 30.46
CA PRO A 464 32.48 -24.56 29.59
C PRO A 464 31.91 -24.31 28.20
N VAL A 465 32.72 -24.52 27.17
CA VAL A 465 32.36 -24.31 25.76
C VAL A 465 32.70 -25.58 24.97
N THR A 466 31.82 -25.98 24.07
CA THR A 466 32.06 -27.06 23.11
C THR A 466 31.90 -26.55 21.69
N ALA A 467 32.93 -26.75 20.88
CA ALA A 467 32.89 -26.67 19.43
C ALA A 467 32.88 -28.11 18.88
N THR A 468 31.77 -28.48 18.23
CA THR A 468 31.58 -29.84 17.69
C THR A 468 32.31 -30.04 16.36
N GLY A 469 32.71 -28.97 15.68
CA GLY A 469 33.66 -28.95 14.57
C GLY A 469 34.94 -28.22 14.96
N ASN A 470 35.54 -27.54 13.98
CA ASN A 470 36.81 -26.83 14.13
C ASN A 470 36.70 -25.53 14.93
N MET A 471 37.79 -25.18 15.60
CA MET A 471 38.04 -23.85 16.14
C MET A 471 39.18 -23.16 15.39
N THR A 472 39.04 -21.88 15.08
CA THR A 472 40.10 -21.07 14.46
C THR A 472 40.37 -19.80 15.26
N VAL A 473 41.63 -19.55 15.59
CA VAL A 473 42.10 -18.31 16.21
C VAL A 473 42.91 -17.54 15.18
N ASN A 474 42.35 -16.44 14.70
CA ASN A 474 42.96 -15.63 13.64
C ASN A 474 44.12 -14.77 14.17
N ALA A 475 45.00 -14.35 13.26
CA ALA A 475 46.10 -13.46 13.61
C ALA A 475 45.61 -12.17 14.27
N GLY A 476 46.28 -11.77 15.35
CA GLY A 476 45.90 -10.61 16.16
C GLY A 476 44.83 -10.88 17.23
N ALA A 477 44.15 -12.03 17.20
CA ALA A 477 43.26 -12.43 18.27
C ALA A 477 44.03 -12.94 19.50
N SER A 478 43.54 -12.57 20.68
CA SER A 478 44.06 -13.06 21.97
C SER A 478 42.94 -13.79 22.70
N VAL A 479 43.17 -15.05 23.05
CA VAL A 479 42.19 -15.94 23.67
C VAL A 479 42.70 -16.36 25.04
N THR A 480 41.87 -16.26 26.06
CA THR A 480 42.15 -16.78 27.40
C THR A 480 41.09 -17.80 27.78
N VAL A 481 41.51 -19.03 28.08
CA VAL A 481 40.66 -20.01 28.77
C VAL A 481 40.85 -19.79 30.26
N VAL A 482 39.78 -19.37 30.96
CA VAL A 482 39.88 -18.97 32.37
C VAL A 482 40.04 -20.18 33.31
N PRO A 483 40.57 -20.00 34.53
CA PRO A 483 40.72 -21.09 35.49
C PRO A 483 39.41 -21.84 35.77
N GLY A 484 39.50 -23.18 35.83
CA GLY A 484 38.36 -24.06 36.11
C GLY A 484 37.38 -24.26 34.94
N VAL A 485 37.65 -23.67 33.77
CA VAL A 485 36.80 -23.81 32.57
C VAL A 485 37.41 -24.79 31.57
N THR A 486 36.54 -25.56 30.91
CA THR A 486 36.93 -26.48 29.82
C THR A 486 36.48 -25.94 28.47
N LEU A 487 37.42 -25.85 27.54
CA LEU A 487 37.18 -25.68 26.12
C LEU A 487 37.33 -27.04 25.43
N GLN A 488 36.22 -27.59 24.94
CA GLN A 488 36.21 -28.82 24.14
C GLN A 488 36.11 -28.47 22.66
N VAL A 489 37.02 -28.98 21.84
CA VAL A 489 37.00 -28.86 20.38
C VAL A 489 37.09 -30.27 19.81
N ASN A 490 36.05 -30.71 19.10
CA ASN A 490 36.01 -32.07 18.54
C ASN A 490 36.70 -32.16 17.17
N GLY A 491 36.81 -31.04 16.45
CA GLY A 491 37.61 -30.92 15.24
C GLY A 491 39.01 -30.37 15.54
N ASP A 492 39.59 -29.69 14.56
CA ASP A 492 40.94 -29.14 14.65
C ASP A 492 40.95 -27.75 15.30
N ILE A 493 42.05 -27.42 15.99
CA ILE A 493 42.34 -26.05 16.45
C ILE A 493 43.39 -25.42 15.52
N GLY A 494 42.95 -24.56 14.61
CA GLY A 494 43.85 -23.70 13.82
C GLY A 494 44.20 -22.44 14.62
N ASN A 495 45.49 -22.17 14.84
CA ASN A 495 45.93 -20.99 15.60
C ASN A 495 46.98 -20.16 14.85
N ALA A 496 46.66 -18.91 14.56
CA ALA A 496 47.57 -17.88 14.08
C ALA A 496 47.66 -16.67 15.05
N GLY A 497 46.96 -16.73 16.19
CA GLY A 497 46.96 -15.72 17.24
C GLY A 497 47.59 -16.24 18.53
N THR A 498 47.13 -15.70 19.67
CA THR A 498 47.62 -16.07 21.00
C THR A 498 46.55 -16.81 21.79
N ILE A 499 46.90 -17.95 22.37
CA ILE A 499 46.05 -18.70 23.31
C ILE A 499 46.77 -18.76 24.65
N THR A 500 46.14 -18.22 25.69
CA THR A 500 46.55 -18.35 27.09
C THR A 500 45.64 -19.38 27.75
N ASN A 501 46.19 -20.55 28.09
CA ASN A 501 45.43 -21.60 28.75
C ASN A 501 45.65 -21.58 30.27
N ASN A 502 44.67 -21.09 31.02
CA ASN A 502 44.64 -21.21 32.49
C ASN A 502 43.63 -22.26 32.97
N GLY A 503 42.95 -22.95 32.05
CA GLY A 503 41.95 -23.99 32.31
C GLY A 503 42.32 -25.30 31.61
N ILE A 504 41.32 -25.93 30.98
CA ILE A 504 41.48 -27.18 30.23
C ILE A 504 41.11 -26.94 28.77
N ILE A 505 41.98 -27.36 27.86
CA ILE A 505 41.69 -27.41 26.42
C ILE A 505 41.76 -28.88 26.00
N ASN A 506 40.64 -29.41 25.53
CA ASN A 506 40.56 -30.74 24.95
C ASN A 506 40.40 -30.58 23.43
N ALA A 507 41.37 -31.06 22.66
CA ALA A 507 41.31 -31.11 21.21
C ALA A 507 41.07 -32.56 20.75
N GLY A 508 40.22 -32.75 19.75
CA GLY A 508 39.89 -34.06 19.19
C GLY A 508 41.02 -34.67 18.37
N ASN A 509 41.86 -33.83 17.75
CA ASN A 509 43.09 -34.19 17.04
C ASN A 509 44.23 -33.24 17.41
#